data_AF-A0A142BA64-F1
#
_entry.id   AF-A0A142BA64-F1
#
_cell.length_a   1.000
_cell.length_b   1.000
_cell.length_c   1.000
_cell.angle_alpha   90.00
_cell.angle_beta   90.00
_cell.angle_gamma   90.00
#
_symmetry.space_group_name_H-M   'P 1'
#
loop_
_entity.id
_entity.type
_entity.pdbx_description
1 polymer ?
#
loop_
_entity_poly.entity_id
_entity_poly.type
_entity_poly.pdbx_seq_one_letter_code
_entity_poly.pdbx_strand_id
1 'polypeptide(L)'
;MDGQARFHWNITQLAEAFGVSRDTVRKRLKQANVLPVDQKRNAPLYLVADAAKAVFAPAPGVDGDYGGYDSLDKMPPKDRKDWFDSERSRVALEKEVGQLIPNSEVAEGYADFVSAIVDPLDSLTDLLERKCGLSGDVLERVQSEVDAIREQMYHRAVMSGAEQLVDDD
;
A
#
# COMPACT_ATOMS: atom_id res chain seq x y z
N MET A 1 26.32 -48.40 18.67
CA MET A 1 25.96 -47.35 17.70
C MET A 1 24.57 -47.68 17.19
N ASP A 2 23.50 -47.29 17.91
CA ASP A 2 22.12 -47.71 17.57
C ASP A 2 21.08 -46.58 17.73
N GLY A 3 21.53 -45.32 17.76
CA GLY A 3 20.64 -44.16 17.94
C GLY A 3 19.99 -43.65 16.65
N GLN A 4 20.64 -43.83 15.50
CA GLN A 4 20.20 -43.23 14.23
C GLN A 4 19.05 -44.00 13.56
N ALA A 5 19.01 -45.32 13.64
CA ALA A 5 17.92 -46.12 13.07
C ALA A 5 16.53 -45.79 13.65
N ARG A 6 16.47 -45.24 14.87
CA ARG A 6 15.24 -44.92 15.60
C ARG A 6 14.42 -43.78 14.97
N PHE A 7 15.04 -42.93 14.17
CA PHE A 7 14.42 -41.74 13.57
C PHE A 7 14.27 -41.82 12.05
N HIS A 8 14.19 -43.03 11.49
CA HIS A 8 13.92 -43.27 10.07
C HIS A 8 12.47 -43.73 9.89
N TRP A 9 11.60 -42.82 9.44
CA TRP A 9 10.16 -43.06 9.37
C TRP A 9 9.65 -42.95 7.93
N ASN A 10 8.64 -43.75 7.60
CA ASN A 10 7.93 -43.65 6.33
C ASN A 10 6.88 -42.52 6.37
N ILE A 11 6.31 -42.19 5.21
CA ILE A 11 5.30 -41.12 5.06
C ILE A 11 4.09 -41.33 5.98
N THR A 12 3.64 -42.57 6.21
CA THR A 12 2.48 -42.85 7.08
C THR A 12 2.79 -42.53 8.54
N GLN A 13 3.96 -42.96 9.02
CA GLN A 13 4.44 -42.67 10.37
C GLN A 13 4.64 -41.17 10.59
N LEU A 14 5.19 -40.47 9.59
CA LEU A 14 5.35 -39.01 9.63
C LEU A 14 4.00 -38.28 9.66
N ALA A 15 3.04 -38.71 8.83
CA ALA A 15 1.70 -38.12 8.79
C ALA A 15 0.97 -38.25 10.13
N GLU A 16 1.04 -39.44 10.75
CA GLU A 16 0.47 -39.69 12.07
C GLU A 16 1.17 -38.87 13.16
N ALA A 17 2.50 -38.85 13.18
CA ALA A 17 3.27 -38.11 14.19
C ALA A 17 3.11 -36.59 14.08
N PHE A 18 2.97 -36.05 12.87
CA PHE A 18 2.84 -34.61 12.63
C PHE A 18 1.38 -34.13 12.60
N GLY A 19 0.40 -35.04 12.64
CA GLY A 19 -1.02 -34.68 12.58
C GLY A 19 -1.46 -34.07 11.24
N VAL A 20 -0.78 -34.37 10.13
CA VAL A 20 -1.08 -33.86 8.79
C VAL A 20 -1.38 -35.00 7.81
N SER A 21 -2.01 -34.70 6.68
CA SER A 21 -2.31 -35.73 5.67
C SER A 21 -1.03 -36.28 5.01
N ARG A 22 -1.07 -37.55 4.60
CA ARG A 22 0.03 -38.21 3.88
C ARG A 22 0.39 -37.48 2.58
N ASP A 23 -0.59 -36.87 1.91
CA ASP A 23 -0.36 -36.11 0.68
C ASP A 23 0.36 -34.79 0.96
N THR A 24 0.06 -34.12 2.08
CA THR A 24 0.80 -32.93 2.52
C THR A 24 2.26 -33.28 2.81
N VAL A 25 2.52 -34.37 3.54
CA VAL A 25 3.90 -34.83 3.80
C VAL A 25 4.63 -35.13 2.50
N ARG A 26 4.01 -35.89 1.58
CA ARG A 26 4.61 -36.21 0.27
C ARG A 26 4.91 -34.95 -0.55
N LYS A 27 3.97 -34.01 -0.61
CA LYS A 27 4.11 -32.75 -1.35
C LYS A 27 5.27 -31.93 -0.78
N ARG A 28 5.32 -31.75 0.53
CA ARG A 28 6.34 -30.95 1.22
C ARG A 28 7.74 -31.56 1.13
N LEU A 29 7.87 -32.88 1.30
CA LEU A 29 9.16 -33.57 1.10
C LEU A 29 9.67 -33.42 -0.33
N LYS A 30 8.78 -33.52 -1.33
CA LYS A 30 9.13 -33.31 -2.74
C LYS A 30 9.54 -31.85 -3.01
N GLN A 31 8.80 -30.88 -2.48
CA GLN A 31 9.08 -29.45 -2.64
C GLN A 31 10.42 -29.03 -2.02
N ALA A 32 10.75 -29.56 -0.85
CA ALA A 32 12.03 -29.32 -0.17
C ALA A 32 13.17 -30.22 -0.67
N ASN A 33 12.92 -31.03 -1.71
CA ASN A 33 13.87 -31.98 -2.28
C ASN A 33 14.54 -32.90 -1.23
N VAL A 34 13.78 -33.36 -0.24
CA VAL A 34 14.28 -34.26 0.80
C VAL A 34 14.37 -35.67 0.24
N LEU A 35 15.58 -36.22 0.19
CA LEU A 35 15.84 -37.58 -0.27
C LEU A 35 15.59 -38.60 0.85
N PRO A 36 15.10 -39.81 0.51
CA PRO A 36 15.02 -40.89 1.47
C PRO A 36 16.42 -41.34 1.88
N VAL A 37 16.60 -41.62 3.17
CA VAL A 37 17.87 -42.06 3.74
C VAL A 37 18.01 -43.57 3.67
N ASP A 38 16.88 -44.29 3.65
CA ASP A 38 16.84 -45.75 3.58
C ASP A 38 15.52 -46.22 2.95
N GLN A 39 15.38 -47.52 2.70
CA GLN A 39 14.16 -48.13 2.20
C GLN A 39 13.89 -49.46 2.91
N LYS A 40 12.69 -49.59 3.51
CA LYS A 40 12.27 -50.81 4.20
C LYS A 40 11.02 -51.38 3.55
N ARG A 41 11.08 -52.64 3.09
CA ARG A 41 9.96 -53.33 2.42
C ARG A 41 9.34 -52.47 1.31
N ASN A 42 10.21 -51.93 0.46
CA ASN A 42 9.86 -51.05 -0.66
C ASN A 42 9.30 -49.67 -0.29
N ALA A 43 9.19 -49.31 1.01
CA ALA A 43 8.77 -47.99 1.45
C ALA A 43 9.98 -47.08 1.76
N PRO A 44 10.06 -45.86 1.20
CA PRO A 44 11.13 -44.92 1.50
C PRO A 44 11.03 -44.43 2.95
N LEU A 45 12.18 -44.37 3.62
CA LEU A 45 12.35 -43.86 4.98
C LEU A 45 13.08 -42.52 4.94
N TYR A 46 12.56 -41.56 5.69
CA TYR A 46 13.10 -40.22 5.80
C TYR A 46 13.57 -39.99 7.24
N LEU A 47 14.62 -39.20 7.40
CA LEU A 47 15.03 -38.72 8.71
C LEU A 47 13.94 -37.80 9.26
N VAL A 48 13.43 -38.08 10.46
CA VAL A 48 12.35 -37.29 11.07
C VAL A 48 12.71 -35.81 11.16
N ALA A 49 13.96 -35.48 11.47
CA ALA A 49 14.43 -34.09 11.57
C ALA A 49 14.31 -33.33 10.24
N ASP A 50 14.69 -33.94 9.12
CA ASP A 50 14.62 -33.31 7.80
C ASP A 50 13.18 -33.25 7.30
N ALA A 51 12.40 -34.31 7.57
CA ALA A 51 10.98 -34.33 7.26
C ALA A 51 10.20 -33.25 8.03
N ALA A 52 10.49 -33.06 9.32
CA ALA A 52 9.87 -32.01 10.13
C ALA A 52 10.19 -30.61 9.57
N LYS A 53 11.46 -30.34 9.25
CA LYS A 53 11.87 -29.07 8.62
C LYS A 53 11.13 -28.82 7.31
N ALA A 54 10.99 -29.83 6.46
CA ALA A 54 10.29 -29.69 5.17
C ALA A 54 8.77 -29.52 5.32
N VAL A 55 8.14 -30.28 6.21
CA VAL A 55 6.69 -30.27 6.41
C VAL A 55 6.23 -28.94 7.04
N PHE A 56 6.99 -28.43 8.00
CA PHE A 56 6.66 -27.21 8.73
C PHE A 56 7.39 -25.96 8.24
N ALA A 57 8.22 -26.05 7.19
CA ALA A 57 8.74 -24.87 6.53
C ALA A 57 7.56 -23.96 6.10
N PRO A 58 7.71 -22.63 6.14
CA PRO A 58 6.79 -21.74 5.44
C PRO A 58 6.66 -22.24 4.00
N ALA A 59 5.44 -22.22 3.45
CA ALA A 59 5.32 -22.56 2.03
C ALA A 59 6.23 -21.59 1.26
N PRO A 60 7.14 -22.09 0.39
CA PRO A 60 7.95 -21.20 -0.43
C PRO A 60 6.98 -20.34 -1.23
N GLY A 61 7.00 -19.06 -0.88
CA GLY A 61 6.22 -18.05 -1.55
C GLY A 61 5.05 -17.41 -0.79
N VAL A 62 5.01 -17.47 0.54
CA VAL A 62 4.01 -16.71 1.33
C VAL A 62 4.61 -15.44 1.96
N ASP A 63 5.93 -15.39 2.06
CA ASP A 63 6.64 -14.23 2.61
C ASP A 63 7.24 -13.40 1.46
N GLY A 64 6.69 -12.20 1.24
CA GLY A 64 7.15 -11.23 0.25
C GLY A 64 6.02 -10.43 -0.39
N ASP A 65 6.30 -9.20 -0.79
CA ASP A 65 5.35 -8.24 -1.40
C ASP A 65 4.72 -8.77 -2.72
N TYR A 66 5.36 -9.79 -3.29
CA TYR A 66 5.05 -10.38 -4.60
C TYR A 66 4.51 -11.81 -4.49
N GLY A 67 3.76 -12.12 -3.43
CA GLY A 67 3.14 -13.45 -3.29
C GLY A 67 4.13 -14.59 -3.44
N GLY A 68 5.37 -14.36 -2.96
CA GLY A 68 6.42 -15.35 -2.95
C GLY A 68 7.41 -15.39 -4.09
N TYR A 69 7.28 -14.50 -5.06
CA TYR A 69 8.25 -14.34 -6.13
C TYR A 69 9.31 -13.29 -5.75
N ASP A 70 10.54 -13.44 -6.24
CA ASP A 70 11.61 -12.45 -6.01
C ASP A 70 11.26 -11.08 -6.61
N SER A 71 10.48 -11.06 -7.71
CA SER A 71 10.00 -9.82 -8.35
C SER A 71 8.77 -10.07 -9.26
N LEU A 72 8.07 -8.99 -9.63
CA LEU A 72 6.95 -9.00 -10.59
C LEU A 72 7.31 -9.64 -11.94
N ASP A 73 8.52 -9.43 -12.44
CA ASP A 73 8.99 -9.98 -13.73
C ASP A 73 9.18 -11.50 -13.70
N LYS A 74 9.40 -12.05 -12.50
CA LYS A 74 9.56 -13.49 -12.28
C LYS A 74 8.22 -14.19 -12.05
N MET A 75 7.12 -13.44 -11.88
CA MET A 75 5.79 -14.02 -11.80
C MET A 75 5.34 -14.58 -13.16
N PRO A 76 4.67 -15.74 -13.19
CA PRO A 76 3.93 -16.21 -14.35
C PRO A 76 2.89 -15.16 -14.81
N PRO A 77 2.55 -15.08 -16.11
CA PRO A 77 1.63 -14.08 -16.63
C PRO A 77 0.26 -14.04 -15.94
N LYS A 78 -0.24 -15.21 -15.49
CA LYS A 78 -1.49 -15.31 -14.74
C LYS A 78 -1.38 -14.63 -13.38
N ASP A 79 -0.42 -15.05 -12.56
CA ASP A 79 -0.22 -14.53 -11.21
C ASP A 79 0.08 -13.03 -11.24
N ARG A 80 0.86 -12.57 -12.24
CA ARG A 80 1.13 -11.15 -12.45
C ARG A 80 -0.14 -10.35 -12.75
N LYS A 81 -1.03 -10.89 -13.61
CA LYS A 81 -2.32 -10.26 -13.90
C LYS A 81 -3.18 -10.19 -12.64
N ASP A 82 -3.27 -11.28 -11.88
CA ASP A 82 -4.06 -11.33 -10.65
C ASP A 82 -3.53 -10.33 -9.60
N TRP A 83 -2.21 -10.15 -9.51
CA TRP A 83 -1.58 -9.11 -8.70
C TRP A 83 -2.00 -7.70 -9.14
N PHE A 84 -1.89 -7.37 -10.43
CA PHE A 84 -2.31 -6.05 -10.94
C PHE A 84 -3.81 -5.78 -10.80
N ASP A 85 -4.65 -6.82 -10.93
CA ASP A 85 -6.08 -6.70 -10.72
C ASP A 85 -6.39 -6.44 -9.23
N SER A 86 -5.67 -7.09 -8.30
CA SER A 86 -5.73 -6.80 -6.87
C SER A 86 -5.31 -5.36 -6.57
N GLU A 87 -4.20 -4.91 -7.16
CA GLU A 87 -3.66 -3.57 -6.94
C GLU A 87 -4.58 -2.47 -7.48
N ARG A 88 -5.18 -2.68 -8.66
CA ARG A 88 -6.21 -1.79 -9.18
C ARG A 88 -7.43 -1.72 -8.27
N SER A 89 -7.83 -2.86 -7.70
CA SER A 89 -8.95 -2.93 -6.77
C SER A 89 -8.63 -2.20 -5.46
N ARG A 90 -7.40 -2.32 -4.95
CA ARG A 90 -6.91 -1.55 -3.79
C ARG A 90 -6.98 -0.05 -4.04
N VAL A 91 -6.41 0.42 -5.16
CA VAL A 91 -6.44 1.84 -5.55
C VAL A 91 -7.87 2.35 -5.75
N ALA A 92 -8.76 1.53 -6.33
CA ALA A 92 -10.17 1.89 -6.50
C ALA A 92 -10.89 2.02 -5.15
N LEU A 93 -10.66 1.09 -4.22
CA LEU A 93 -11.19 1.15 -2.86
C LEU A 93 -10.68 2.40 -2.13
N GLU A 94 -9.38 2.69 -2.21
CA GLU A 94 -8.78 3.88 -1.58
C GLU A 94 -9.39 5.19 -2.10
N LYS A 95 -9.73 5.25 -3.38
CA LYS A 95 -10.48 6.38 -3.94
C LYS A 95 -11.91 6.44 -3.40
N GLU A 96 -12.60 5.32 -3.35
CA GLU A 96 -13.99 5.25 -2.86
C GLU A 96 -14.10 5.66 -1.39
N VAL A 97 -13.15 5.26 -0.55
CA VAL A 97 -13.12 5.65 0.87
C VAL A 97 -12.47 7.02 1.12
N GLY A 98 -12.04 7.72 0.06
CA GLY A 98 -11.42 9.05 0.15
C GLY A 98 -10.01 9.07 0.74
N GLN A 99 -9.32 7.93 0.81
CA GLN A 99 -7.92 7.85 1.22
C GLN A 99 -6.97 8.29 0.10
N LEU A 100 -7.38 8.13 -1.17
CA LEU A 100 -6.65 8.58 -2.34
C LEU A 100 -7.51 9.54 -3.15
N ILE A 101 -7.13 10.82 -3.16
CA ILE A 101 -7.86 11.86 -3.87
C ILE A 101 -7.09 12.25 -5.14
N PRO A 102 -7.73 12.31 -6.32
CA PRO A 102 -7.09 12.81 -7.53
C PRO A 102 -6.62 14.26 -7.37
N ASN A 103 -5.44 14.58 -7.93
CA ASN A 103 -4.89 15.94 -7.87
C ASN A 103 -5.84 17.02 -8.42
N SER A 104 -6.65 16.71 -9.42
CA SER A 104 -7.64 17.64 -9.97
C SER A 104 -8.73 17.98 -8.96
N GLU A 105 -9.21 16.99 -8.21
CA GLU A 105 -10.23 17.18 -7.18
C GLU A 105 -9.67 17.99 -5.99
N VAL A 106 -8.42 17.72 -5.60
CA VAL A 106 -7.72 18.54 -4.62
C VAL A 106 -7.59 19.99 -5.10
N ALA A 107 -7.16 20.20 -6.34
CA ALA A 107 -6.99 21.55 -6.91
C ALA A 107 -8.33 22.31 -7.00
N GLU A 108 -9.40 21.64 -7.43
CA GLU A 108 -10.76 22.21 -7.44
C GLU A 108 -11.21 22.59 -6.03
N GLY A 109 -11.03 21.72 -5.05
CA GLY A 109 -11.38 22.00 -3.66
C GLY A 109 -10.62 23.20 -3.07
N TYR A 110 -9.34 23.35 -3.41
CA TYR A 110 -8.57 24.54 -3.02
C TYR A 110 -9.04 25.81 -3.74
N ALA A 111 -9.39 25.73 -5.02
CA ALA A 111 -9.91 26.86 -5.78
C ALA A 111 -11.25 27.35 -5.19
N ASP A 112 -12.15 26.43 -4.85
CA ASP A 112 -13.42 26.73 -4.18
C ASP A 112 -13.18 27.38 -2.81
N PHE A 113 -12.25 26.84 -2.02
CA PHE A 113 -11.90 27.39 -0.71
C PHE A 113 -11.33 28.81 -0.82
N VAL A 114 -10.42 29.05 -1.75
CA VAL A 114 -9.84 30.39 -1.99
C VAL A 114 -10.92 31.37 -2.45
N SER A 115 -11.79 30.96 -3.37
CA SER A 115 -12.88 31.81 -3.89
C SER A 115 -13.85 32.21 -2.77
N ALA A 116 -14.19 31.27 -1.87
CA ALA A 116 -15.04 31.56 -0.71
C ALA A 116 -14.47 32.63 0.23
N ILE A 117 -13.16 32.88 0.19
CA ILE A 117 -12.48 33.92 0.98
C ILE A 117 -12.31 35.21 0.18
N VAL A 118 -11.97 35.11 -1.11
CA VAL A 118 -11.70 36.28 -1.98
C VAL A 118 -12.98 36.99 -2.40
N ASP A 119 -14.04 36.26 -2.77
CA ASP A 119 -15.29 36.87 -3.25
C ASP A 119 -15.94 37.84 -2.23
N PRO A 120 -15.96 37.53 -0.91
CA PRO A 120 -16.42 38.48 0.10
C PRO A 120 -15.54 39.73 0.24
N LEU A 121 -14.23 39.61 -0.01
CA LEU A 121 -13.32 40.76 0.02
C LEU A 121 -13.57 41.67 -1.19
N ASP A 122 -13.74 41.08 -2.38
CA ASP A 122 -14.03 41.84 -3.61
C ASP A 122 -15.38 42.57 -3.53
N SER A 123 -16.37 41.98 -2.87
CA SER A 123 -17.68 42.60 -2.64
C SER A 123 -17.76 43.49 -1.39
N LEU A 124 -16.67 43.66 -0.64
CA LEU A 124 -16.67 44.43 0.60
C LEU A 124 -16.92 45.92 0.35
N THR A 125 -16.32 46.49 -0.70
CA THR A 125 -16.50 47.89 -1.06
C THR A 125 -17.94 48.18 -1.48
N ASP A 126 -18.53 47.33 -2.32
CA ASP A 126 -19.95 47.38 -2.68
C ASP A 126 -20.86 47.28 -1.44
N LEU A 127 -20.51 46.40 -0.48
CA LEU A 127 -21.27 46.25 0.75
C LEU A 127 -21.20 47.51 1.62
N LEU A 128 -20.03 48.12 1.74
CA LEU A 128 -19.81 49.34 2.51
C LEU A 128 -20.47 50.56 1.86
N GLU A 129 -20.44 50.68 0.54
CA GLU A 129 -21.19 51.71 -0.19
C GLU A 129 -22.68 51.60 0.13
N ARG A 130 -23.26 50.41 -0.09
CA ARG A 130 -24.69 50.18 0.04
C ARG A 130 -25.20 50.25 1.48
N LYS A 131 -24.47 49.68 2.45
CA LYS A 131 -24.93 49.56 3.84
C LYS A 131 -24.45 50.67 4.76
N CYS A 132 -23.31 51.28 4.46
CA CYS A 132 -22.70 52.29 5.32
C CYS A 132 -22.71 53.68 4.69
N GLY A 133 -23.06 53.82 3.40
CA GLY A 133 -23.16 55.11 2.73
C GLY A 133 -21.83 55.85 2.67
N LEU A 134 -20.72 55.13 2.58
CA LEU A 134 -19.39 55.74 2.52
C LEU A 134 -19.24 56.58 1.25
N SER A 135 -18.48 57.67 1.34
CA SER A 135 -18.16 58.51 0.19
C SER A 135 -17.17 57.83 -0.76
N GLY A 136 -17.21 58.19 -2.05
CA GLY A 136 -16.31 57.66 -3.09
C GLY A 136 -14.83 57.65 -2.71
N ASP A 137 -14.31 58.78 -2.19
CA ASP A 137 -12.90 58.91 -1.78
C ASP A 137 -12.48 57.91 -0.68
N VAL A 138 -13.42 57.49 0.18
CA VAL A 138 -13.16 56.51 1.24
C VAL A 138 -13.24 55.09 0.67
N LEU A 139 -14.21 54.83 -0.21
CA LEU A 139 -14.34 53.54 -0.90
C LEU A 139 -13.11 53.23 -1.76
N GLU A 140 -12.55 54.22 -2.45
CA GLU A 140 -11.33 54.07 -3.24
C GLU A 140 -10.12 53.65 -2.38
N ARG A 141 -10.00 54.24 -1.17
CA ARG A 141 -8.95 53.84 -0.21
C ARG A 141 -9.18 52.42 0.31
N VAL A 142 -10.41 52.06 0.64
CA VAL A 142 -10.73 50.69 1.08
C VAL A 142 -10.43 49.68 -0.03
N GLN A 143 -10.79 49.98 -1.28
CA GLN A 143 -10.47 49.11 -2.42
C GLN A 143 -8.97 48.88 -2.54
N SER A 144 -8.17 49.94 -2.44
CA SER A 144 -6.71 49.84 -2.49
C SER A 144 -6.13 48.96 -1.38
N GLU A 145 -6.69 49.04 -0.16
CA GLU A 145 -6.25 48.18 0.95
C GLU A 145 -6.66 46.72 0.74
N VAL A 146 -7.87 46.46 0.22
CA VAL A 146 -8.34 45.11 -0.14
C VAL A 146 -7.45 44.50 -1.21
N ASP A 147 -7.12 45.26 -2.26
CA ASP A 147 -6.23 44.82 -3.33
C ASP A 147 -4.83 44.49 -2.80
N ALA A 148 -4.29 45.32 -1.89
CA ALA A 148 -3.01 45.08 -1.24
C ALA A 148 -3.02 43.81 -0.36
N ILE A 149 -4.12 43.56 0.36
CA ILE A 149 -4.30 42.32 1.14
C ILE A 149 -4.33 41.11 0.19
N ARG A 150 -5.05 41.19 -0.94
CA ARG A 150 -5.13 40.10 -1.92
C ARG A 150 -3.76 39.77 -2.52
N GLU A 151 -2.98 40.79 -2.87
CA GLU A 151 -1.61 40.59 -3.37
C GLU A 151 -0.72 39.92 -2.32
N GLN A 152 -0.82 40.34 -1.05
CA GLN A 152 -0.09 39.68 0.04
C GLN A 152 -0.51 38.22 0.24
N MET A 153 -1.80 37.92 0.13
CA MET A 153 -2.31 36.55 0.21
C MET A 153 -1.74 35.69 -0.92
N TYR A 154 -1.73 36.20 -2.16
CA TYR A 154 -1.13 35.52 -3.31
C TYR A 154 0.35 35.24 -3.08
N HIS A 155 1.14 36.26 -2.72
CA HIS A 155 2.57 36.09 -2.46
C HIS A 155 2.84 35.07 -1.36
N ARG A 156 2.08 35.09 -0.25
CA ARG A 156 2.27 34.11 0.83
C ARG A 156 1.94 32.69 0.38
N ALA A 157 0.84 32.50 -0.33
CA ALA A 157 0.43 31.18 -0.81
C ALA A 157 1.44 30.58 -1.82
N VAL A 158 1.95 31.41 -2.73
CA VAL A 158 2.94 30.98 -3.74
C VAL A 158 4.30 30.74 -3.10
N MET A 159 4.78 31.65 -2.25
CA MET A 159 6.11 31.53 -1.63
C MET A 159 6.16 30.40 -0.59
N SER A 160 5.12 30.19 0.21
CA SER A 160 5.09 29.05 1.14
C SER A 160 5.00 27.71 0.41
N GLY A 161 4.29 27.66 -0.73
CA GLY A 161 4.23 26.47 -1.57
C GLY A 161 5.54 26.19 -2.30
N ALA A 162 6.27 27.23 -2.70
CA ALA A 162 7.57 27.10 -3.37
C ALA A 162 8.67 26.59 -2.43
N GLU A 163 8.68 26.99 -1.15
CA GLU A 163 9.64 26.49 -0.16
C GLU A 163 9.46 24.99 0.15
N GLN A 164 8.21 24.49 0.15
CA GLN A 164 7.93 23.07 0.43
C GLN A 164 8.38 22.10 -0.68
N LEU A 165 8.58 22.57 -1.91
CA LEU A 165 9.05 21.73 -3.03
C LEU A 165 10.58 21.58 -3.10
N VAL A 166 11.32 22.34 -2.29
CA VAL A 166 12.80 22.34 -2.30
C VAL A 166 13.38 21.36 -1.28
N ASP A 167 12.60 20.97 -0.27
CA ASP A 167 13.05 20.13 0.86
C ASP A 167 12.83 18.61 0.66
N ASP A 168 12.35 18.17 -0.51
CA ASP A 168 11.98 16.79 -0.81
C ASP A 168 12.97 16.04 -1.75
N ASP A 169 14.25 16.46 -1.80
CA ASP A 169 15.33 15.82 -2.59
C ASP A 169 16.43 15.17 -1.71
#